data_AF-A0A3D4ZW71-F1
#
_entry.id   AF-A0A3D4ZW71-F1
#
_cell.length_a   1.000
_cell.length_b   1.000
_cell.length_c   1.000
_cell.angle_alpha   90.00
_cell.angle_beta   90.00
_cell.angle_gamma   90.00
#
_symmetry.space_group_name_H-M   'P 1'
#
loop_
_entity.id
_entity.type
_entity.pdbx_description
1 polymer ?
#
loop_
_entity_poly.entity_id
_entity_poly.type
_entity_poly.pdbx_seq_one_letter_code
_entity_poly.pdbx_strand_id
1 'polypeptide(L)'
;MHDNYAHTPPGATVRYSSGGYVRLGQALTAVWDRDLREVLDERLFSRMGIPADRWDWIPGKVVYDTRDWYPDCPGYGEYVDPPYEINGHVVRGGPGWIVMSPLDLARFGLLVATGGIWAGERLIGAEWLQGHGGVDIHVVGGDPETLVSMAKTNVREFPFGNEIGWQGPFHFPQELIAGPVGV
;
A
#
# COMPACT_ATOMS: atom_id res chain seq x y z
N MET A 1 7.34 -9.36 20.28
CA MET A 1 7.13 -8.76 18.94
C MET A 1 7.22 -7.24 19.11
N HIS A 2 8.34 -6.61 18.74
CA HIS A 2 8.58 -5.16 18.94
C HIS A 2 7.95 -4.28 17.83
N ASP A 3 7.10 -4.87 16.99
CA ASP A 3 6.56 -4.27 15.76
C ASP A 3 5.21 -3.53 15.93
N ASN A 4 4.54 -3.70 17.07
CA ASN A 4 3.11 -3.35 17.16
C ASN A 4 2.84 -1.91 17.57
N TYR A 5 3.79 -1.26 18.23
CA TYR A 5 3.62 0.12 18.68
C TYR A 5 4.96 0.84 18.58
N ALA A 6 4.93 2.06 18.04
CA ALA A 6 6.05 2.98 18.18
C ALA A 6 6.17 3.28 19.69
N HIS A 7 6.98 2.50 20.40
CA HIS A 7 7.30 2.67 21.84
C HIS A 7 8.17 3.92 22.07
N THR A 8 7.83 5.00 21.40
CA THR A 8 8.58 6.26 21.28
C THR A 8 7.59 7.41 21.27
N PRO A 9 7.94 8.58 21.83
CA PRO A 9 7.06 9.74 21.76
C PRO A 9 6.66 10.08 20.30
N PRO A 10 5.40 10.48 20.05
CA PRO A 10 4.96 10.89 18.73
C PRO A 10 5.88 11.97 18.14
N GLY A 11 6.29 11.79 16.87
CA GLY A 11 7.17 12.71 16.16
C GLY A 11 8.65 12.67 16.57
N ALA A 12 9.05 11.90 17.58
CA ALA A 12 10.45 11.85 18.02
C ALA A 12 11.32 10.96 17.13
N THR A 13 10.77 9.85 16.64
CA THR A 13 11.44 8.93 15.71
C THR A 13 10.43 8.32 14.76
N VAL A 14 10.85 8.02 13.53
CA VAL A 14 10.05 7.21 12.62
C VAL A 14 10.37 5.72 12.89
N ARG A 15 9.38 4.83 12.83
CA ARG A 15 9.54 3.38 12.96
C ARG A 15 8.46 2.68 12.16
N TYR A 16 8.79 1.56 11.53
CA TYR A 16 7.77 0.67 10.98
C TYR A 16 6.82 0.23 12.11
N SER A 17 5.51 0.20 11.82
CA SER A 17 4.48 -0.03 12.83
C SER A 17 3.23 -0.62 12.19
N SER A 18 3.12 -1.95 12.23
CA SER A 18 1.95 -2.67 11.71
C SER A 18 0.66 -2.25 12.43
N GLY A 19 0.72 -2.09 13.77
CA GLY A 19 -0.40 -1.60 14.57
C GLY A 19 -0.78 -0.14 14.26
N GLY A 20 0.18 0.70 13.86
CA GLY A 20 -0.09 2.07 13.42
C GLY A 20 -1.01 2.13 12.19
N TYR A 21 -0.78 1.26 11.21
CA TYR A 21 -1.65 1.15 10.03
C TYR A 21 -3.02 0.54 10.36
N VAL A 22 -3.12 -0.34 11.36
CA VAL A 22 -4.42 -0.81 11.87
C VAL A 22 -5.22 0.37 12.44
N ARG A 23 -4.58 1.24 13.25
CA ARG A 23 -5.21 2.46 13.76
C ARG A 23 -5.59 3.44 12.66
N LEU A 24 -4.79 3.57 11.61
CA LEU A 24 -5.14 4.35 10.42
C LEU A 24 -6.40 3.79 9.74
N GLY A 25 -6.50 2.46 9.55
CA GLY A 25 -7.68 1.81 8.99
C GLY A 25 -8.94 2.06 9.82
N GLN A 26 -8.84 1.98 11.15
CA GLN A 26 -9.95 2.31 12.06
C GLN A 26 -10.36 3.79 11.94
N ALA A 27 -9.39 4.70 11.96
CA ALA A 27 -9.65 6.13 11.82
C ALA A 27 -10.30 6.46 10.47
N LEU A 28 -9.81 5.88 9.38
CA LEU A 28 -10.40 6.06 8.05
C LEU A 28 -11.82 5.49 7.98
N THR A 29 -12.08 4.33 8.59
CA THR A 29 -13.44 3.76 8.66
C THR A 29 -14.39 4.72 9.38
N ALA A 30 -13.94 5.32 10.49
CA ALA A 30 -14.72 6.32 11.23
C ALA A 30 -14.94 7.63 10.44
N VAL A 31 -13.93 8.10 9.71
CA VAL A 31 -14.00 9.33 8.90
C VAL A 31 -14.91 9.16 7.69
N TRP A 32 -14.83 8.01 7.03
CA TRP A 32 -15.66 7.70 5.87
C TRP A 32 -17.08 7.31 6.25
N ASP A 33 -17.28 6.79 7.46
CA ASP A 33 -18.54 6.19 7.93
C ASP A 33 -19.10 5.20 6.90
N ARG A 34 -18.18 4.38 6.36
CA ARG A 34 -18.39 3.41 5.29
C ARG A 34 -17.36 2.31 5.39
N ASP A 35 -17.66 1.17 4.76
CA ASP A 35 -16.66 0.13 4.53
C ASP A 35 -15.56 0.64 3.58
N LEU A 36 -14.31 0.64 4.03
CA LEU A 36 -13.18 1.12 3.23
C LEU A 36 -12.97 0.33 1.94
N ARG A 37 -13.41 -0.93 1.87
CA ARG A 37 -13.38 -1.72 0.63
C ARG A 37 -14.27 -1.08 -0.44
N GLU A 38 -15.48 -0.66 -0.07
CA GLU A 38 -16.41 0.00 -1.00
C GLU A 38 -15.88 1.37 -1.44
N VAL A 39 -15.31 2.14 -0.50
CA VAL A 39 -14.70 3.44 -0.81
C VAL A 39 -13.55 3.28 -1.80
N LEU A 40 -12.69 2.29 -1.59
CA LEU A 40 -11.56 2.01 -2.47
C LEU A 40 -12.00 1.49 -3.84
N ASP A 41 -13.04 0.66 -3.89
CA ASP A 41 -13.62 0.19 -5.14
C ASP A 41 -14.17 1.35 -5.98
N GLU A 42 -15.08 2.12 -5.39
CA GLU A 42 -15.80 3.23 -6.03
C GLU A 42 -14.84 4.31 -6.55
N ARG A 43 -13.85 4.67 -5.73
CA ARG A 43 -12.97 5.81 -6.01
C ARG A 43 -11.75 5.45 -6.84
N LEU A 44 -11.34 4.19 -6.87
CA LEU A 44 -10.08 3.80 -7.47
C LEU A 44 -10.18 2.53 -8.33
N PHE A 45 -10.41 1.37 -7.71
CA PHE A 45 -10.21 0.09 -8.41
C PHE A 45 -11.18 -0.11 -9.58
N SER A 46 -12.48 0.19 -9.40
CA SER A 46 -13.45 0.09 -10.50
C SER A 46 -13.11 1.06 -11.64
N ARG A 47 -12.61 2.26 -11.32
CA ARG A 47 -12.16 3.26 -12.32
C ARG A 47 -10.92 2.81 -13.10
N MET A 48 -10.13 1.92 -12.52
CA MET A 48 -8.94 1.32 -13.13
C MET A 48 -9.24 0.01 -13.89
N GLY A 49 -10.51 -0.39 -13.97
CA GLY A 49 -10.88 -1.68 -14.57
C GLY A 49 -10.46 -2.87 -13.71
N ILE A 50 -10.46 -2.72 -12.38
CA ILE A 50 -10.38 -3.80 -11.40
C ILE A 50 -11.79 -3.94 -10.77
N PRO A 51 -12.64 -4.82 -11.31
CA PRO A 51 -13.97 -5.08 -10.76
C PRO A 51 -13.96 -5.55 -9.31
N ALA A 52 -14.98 -5.17 -8.54
CA ALA A 52 -15.15 -5.50 -7.13
C ALA A 52 -15.18 -7.01 -6.80
N ASP A 53 -15.47 -7.87 -7.78
CA ASP A 53 -15.50 -9.33 -7.62
C ASP A 53 -14.13 -10.00 -7.82
N ARG A 54 -13.11 -9.24 -8.27
CA ARG A 54 -11.74 -9.74 -8.53
C ARG A 54 -10.76 -9.49 -7.40
N TRP A 55 -11.20 -8.85 -6.32
CA TRP A 55 -10.36 -8.59 -5.17
C TRP A 55 -11.16 -8.60 -3.87
N ASP A 56 -10.46 -8.90 -2.79
CA ASP A 56 -11.02 -8.80 -1.45
C ASP A 56 -10.03 -8.13 -0.50
N TRP A 57 -10.55 -7.59 0.59
CA TRP A 57 -9.75 -7.06 1.68
C TRP A 57 -10.21 -7.70 2.98
N ILE A 58 -9.39 -8.61 3.48
CA ILE A 58 -9.78 -9.44 4.62
C ILE A 58 -10.10 -8.56 5.84
N PRO A 59 -11.24 -8.76 6.52
CA PRO A 59 -11.58 -8.05 7.76
C PRO A 59 -10.53 -8.25 8.85
N GLY A 60 -10.25 -7.21 9.64
CA GLY A 60 -9.25 -7.30 10.71
C GLY A 60 -9.57 -8.37 11.75
N LYS A 61 -10.87 -8.55 12.07
CA LYS A 61 -11.33 -9.61 12.96
C LYS A 61 -11.00 -11.02 12.47
N VAL A 62 -11.10 -11.27 11.16
CA VAL A 62 -10.80 -12.59 10.59
C VAL A 62 -9.31 -12.88 10.74
N VAL A 63 -8.46 -11.89 10.51
CA VAL A 63 -7.01 -12.00 10.71
C VAL A 63 -6.68 -12.29 12.19
N TYR A 64 -7.32 -11.59 13.12
CA TYR A 64 -7.14 -11.81 14.56
C TYR A 64 -7.59 -13.20 15.03
N ASP A 65 -8.81 -13.61 14.62
CA ASP A 65 -9.40 -14.89 15.06
C ASP A 65 -8.68 -16.10 14.43
N THR A 66 -8.06 -15.94 13.26
CA THR A 66 -7.39 -17.03 12.54
C THR A 66 -5.92 -17.12 12.96
N ARG A 67 -5.68 -17.73 14.13
CA ARG A 67 -4.34 -17.87 14.72
C ARG A 67 -3.30 -18.45 13.74
N ASP A 68 -3.67 -19.45 12.95
CA ASP A 68 -2.77 -20.12 12.02
C ASP A 68 -2.86 -19.57 10.58
N TRP A 69 -3.26 -18.30 10.42
CA TRP A 69 -3.32 -17.65 9.10
C TRP A 69 -1.98 -17.76 8.35
N TYR A 70 -0.88 -17.60 9.09
CA TYR A 70 0.46 -17.96 8.64
C TYR A 70 0.91 -19.19 9.44
N PRO A 71 0.89 -20.40 8.85
CA PRO A 71 1.20 -21.64 9.58
C PRO A 71 2.59 -21.63 10.23
N ASP A 72 3.56 -20.98 9.58
CA ASP A 72 4.93 -20.86 10.07
C ASP A 72 5.12 -19.71 11.08
N CYS A 73 4.09 -18.87 11.27
CA CYS A 73 4.06 -17.79 12.27
C CYS A 73 2.68 -17.69 12.95
N PRO A 74 2.27 -18.70 13.75
CA PRO A 74 1.00 -18.66 14.46
C PRO A 74 0.88 -17.45 15.39
N GLY A 75 -0.30 -16.84 15.42
CA GLY A 75 -0.58 -15.65 16.22
C GLY A 75 -0.09 -14.34 15.60
N TYR A 76 0.43 -14.36 14.37
CA TYR A 76 0.85 -13.12 13.68
C TYR A 76 -0.26 -12.07 13.65
N GLY A 77 -1.52 -12.49 13.47
CA GLY A 77 -2.68 -11.57 13.43
C GLY A 77 -3.08 -10.96 14.78
N GLU A 78 -2.51 -11.39 15.91
CA GLU A 78 -2.93 -10.95 17.26
C GLU A 78 -2.69 -9.45 17.52
N TYR A 79 -1.90 -8.77 16.68
CA TYR A 79 -1.71 -7.31 16.76
C TYR A 79 -2.85 -6.50 16.14
N VAL A 80 -3.68 -7.11 15.31
CA VAL A 80 -4.83 -6.45 14.70
C VAL A 80 -5.89 -6.35 15.79
N ASP A 81 -5.83 -5.27 16.55
CA ASP A 81 -6.60 -5.10 17.77
C ASP A 81 -7.91 -4.32 17.51
N PRO A 82 -8.90 -4.39 18.42
CA PRO A 82 -10.19 -3.72 18.20
C PRO A 82 -10.09 -2.17 18.22
N PRO A 83 -11.11 -1.47 17.69
CA PRO A 83 -12.38 -1.99 17.18
C PRO A 83 -12.29 -2.70 15.83
N TYR A 84 -13.13 -3.74 15.65
CA TYR A 84 -13.31 -4.46 14.38
C TYR A 84 -14.52 -4.00 13.57
N GLU A 85 -15.35 -3.17 14.19
CA GLU A 85 -16.53 -2.55 13.61
C GLU A 85 -16.66 -1.15 14.17
N ILE A 86 -16.99 -0.18 13.32
CA ILE A 86 -17.23 1.21 13.69
C ILE A 86 -18.51 1.66 13.00
N ASN A 87 -19.51 2.09 13.77
CA ASN A 87 -20.83 2.51 13.26
C ASN A 87 -21.51 1.47 12.35
N GLY A 88 -21.33 0.17 12.61
CA GLY A 88 -21.87 -0.89 11.75
C GLY A 88 -21.02 -1.21 10.52
N HIS A 89 -19.91 -0.50 10.30
CA HIS A 89 -18.97 -0.75 9.20
C HIS A 89 -17.81 -1.63 9.65
N VAL A 90 -17.52 -2.65 8.85
CA VAL A 90 -16.40 -3.57 9.07
C VAL A 90 -15.08 -2.83 8.96
N VAL A 91 -14.21 -2.98 9.97
CA VAL A 91 -12.83 -2.52 9.91
C VAL A 91 -12.01 -3.57 9.15
N ARG A 92 -11.51 -3.17 7.98
CA ARG A 92 -10.64 -3.98 7.12
C ARG A 92 -9.25 -4.16 7.74
N GLY A 93 -8.48 -5.11 7.22
CA GLY A 93 -7.20 -5.55 7.78
C GLY A 93 -6.09 -4.48 7.88
N GLY A 94 -6.32 -3.20 7.57
CA GLY A 94 -5.37 -2.12 7.79
C GLY A 94 -4.13 -2.20 6.88
N PRO A 95 -2.93 -2.55 7.39
CA PRO A 95 -1.69 -2.55 6.60
C PRO A 95 -1.64 -3.51 5.42
N GLY A 96 -2.53 -4.50 5.32
CA GLY A 96 -2.41 -5.53 4.29
C GLY A 96 -3.66 -6.39 4.11
N TRP A 97 -3.43 -7.64 3.66
CA TRP A 97 -4.45 -8.66 3.36
C TRP A 97 -5.46 -8.24 2.29
N ILE A 98 -5.01 -7.45 1.31
CA ILE A 98 -5.71 -7.31 0.04
C ILE A 98 -5.31 -8.49 -0.84
N VAL A 99 -6.31 -9.22 -1.33
CA VAL A 99 -6.14 -10.38 -2.21
C VAL A 99 -6.59 -9.96 -3.60
N MET A 100 -5.71 -10.09 -4.59
CA MET A 100 -5.99 -9.78 -5.99
C MET A 100 -5.05 -10.53 -6.93
N SER A 101 -5.34 -10.49 -8.23
CA SER A 101 -4.46 -11.10 -9.23
C SER A 101 -3.18 -10.26 -9.46
N PRO A 102 -2.06 -10.87 -9.90
CA PRO A 102 -0.87 -10.12 -10.28
C PRO A 102 -1.13 -9.07 -11.36
N LEU A 103 -2.06 -9.34 -12.27
CA LEU A 103 -2.45 -8.39 -13.31
C LEU A 103 -3.16 -7.16 -12.73
N ASP A 104 -4.02 -7.31 -11.72
CA ASP A 104 -4.67 -6.17 -11.06
C ASP A 104 -3.68 -5.36 -10.24
N LEU A 105 -2.75 -6.05 -9.57
CA LEU A 105 -1.65 -5.38 -8.90
C LEU A 105 -0.78 -4.58 -9.89
N ALA A 106 -0.52 -5.12 -11.08
CA ALA A 106 0.21 -4.43 -12.14
C ALA A 106 -0.53 -3.18 -12.66
N ARG A 107 -1.88 -3.16 -12.66
CA ARG A 107 -2.66 -1.94 -12.96
C ARG A 107 -2.37 -0.85 -11.94
N PHE A 108 -2.26 -1.20 -10.65
CA PHE A 108 -1.84 -0.25 -9.62
C PHE A 108 -0.41 0.24 -9.83
N GLY A 109 0.52 -0.65 -10.21
CA GLY A 109 1.86 -0.24 -10.63
C GLY A 109 1.85 0.75 -11.80
N LEU A 110 1.03 0.51 -12.82
CA LEU A 110 0.90 1.42 -13.96
C LEU A 110 0.30 2.78 -13.56
N LEU A 111 -0.67 2.80 -12.64
CA LEU A 111 -1.19 4.05 -12.07
C LEU A 111 -0.07 4.85 -11.37
N VAL A 112 0.79 4.18 -10.61
CA VAL A 112 1.94 4.81 -9.97
C VAL A 112 2.91 5.35 -11.02
N ALA A 113 3.29 4.53 -12.01
CA ALA A 113 4.21 4.91 -13.08
C ALA A 113 3.73 6.13 -13.87
N THR A 114 2.43 6.24 -14.10
CA THR A 114 1.81 7.36 -14.83
C THR A 114 1.52 8.59 -13.97
N GLY A 115 2.00 8.61 -12.71
CA GLY A 115 1.75 9.71 -11.78
C GLY A 115 0.26 9.91 -11.49
N GLY A 116 -0.52 8.84 -11.47
CA GLY A 116 -1.93 8.82 -11.11
C GLY A 116 -2.91 9.00 -12.27
N ILE A 117 -2.44 8.91 -13.51
CA ILE A 117 -3.26 9.04 -14.70
C ILE A 117 -3.67 7.66 -15.22
N TRP A 118 -4.96 7.39 -15.26
CA TRP A 118 -5.51 6.18 -15.83
C TRP A 118 -6.43 6.51 -17.01
N ALA A 119 -6.17 5.93 -18.18
CA ALA A 119 -6.96 6.18 -19.39
C ALA A 119 -7.19 7.68 -19.72
N GLY A 120 -6.19 8.52 -19.43
CA GLY A 120 -6.25 9.98 -19.65
C GLY A 120 -6.91 10.78 -18.52
N GLU A 121 -7.47 10.14 -17.50
CA GLU A 121 -8.05 10.79 -16.31
C GLU A 121 -7.09 10.73 -15.12
N ARG A 122 -6.92 11.84 -14.40
CA ARG A 122 -6.20 11.84 -13.13
C ARG A 122 -7.08 11.30 -12.00
N LEU A 123 -6.80 10.08 -11.57
CA LEU A 123 -7.51 9.45 -10.44
C LEU A 123 -6.89 9.81 -9.09
N ILE A 124 -5.57 9.98 -9.03
CA ILE A 124 -4.83 10.36 -7.82
C ILE A 124 -3.81 11.45 -8.19
N GLY A 125 -3.61 12.44 -7.31
CA GLY A 125 -2.56 13.44 -7.47
C GLY A 125 -1.17 12.81 -7.38
N ALA A 126 -0.24 13.21 -8.26
CA ALA A 126 1.12 12.65 -8.27
C ALA A 126 1.84 12.85 -6.93
N GLU A 127 1.51 13.92 -6.21
CA GLU A 127 2.00 14.25 -4.87
C GLU A 127 1.63 13.21 -3.79
N TRP A 128 0.61 12.38 -4.05
CA TRP A 128 0.16 11.33 -3.12
C TRP A 128 0.72 9.94 -3.46
N LEU A 129 1.35 9.77 -4.62
CA LEU A 129 1.84 8.47 -5.10
C LEU A 129 3.33 8.25 -4.83
N GLN A 130 4.09 9.31 -4.60
CA GLN A 130 5.44 9.19 -4.10
C GLN A 130 5.39 8.83 -2.60
N GLY A 131 5.96 7.67 -2.27
CA GLY A 131 6.05 7.20 -0.89
C GLY A 131 6.86 8.18 -0.05
N HIS A 132 6.23 8.74 0.99
CA HIS A 132 6.91 9.47 2.06
C HIS A 132 7.54 8.42 2.95
N GLY A 133 8.74 8.00 2.61
CA GLY A 133 9.21 6.74 3.14
C GLY A 133 9.53 6.79 4.64
N GLY A 134 9.24 5.67 5.30
CA GLY A 134 9.64 5.39 6.68
C GLY A 134 11.11 4.98 6.77
N VAL A 135 11.65 4.88 7.99
CA VAL A 135 13.10 4.69 8.30
C VAL A 135 13.79 3.55 7.54
N ASP A 136 13.03 2.58 7.04
CA ASP A 136 13.54 1.40 6.36
C ASP A 136 13.51 1.51 4.82
N ILE A 137 13.69 2.72 4.28
CA ILE A 137 13.82 2.99 2.82
C ILE A 137 12.68 2.43 2.00
N HIS A 138 11.47 2.45 2.59
CA HIS A 138 10.24 2.09 1.91
C HIS A 138 9.80 3.22 1.01
N VAL A 139 10.05 3.07 -0.29
CA VAL A 139 9.64 4.07 -1.27
C VAL A 139 8.76 3.38 -2.31
N VAL A 140 7.64 4.03 -2.59
CA VAL A 140 6.86 3.80 -3.80
C VAL A 140 7.17 4.97 -4.72
N GLY A 141 7.50 4.69 -5.97
CA GLY A 141 7.79 5.71 -6.96
C GLY A 141 7.40 5.23 -8.35
N GLY A 142 7.06 6.19 -9.20
CA GLY A 142 6.70 5.96 -10.58
C GLY A 142 7.37 6.96 -11.50
N ASP A 143 7.85 6.47 -12.63
CA ASP A 143 8.48 7.26 -13.67
C ASP A 143 7.61 7.20 -14.95
N PRO A 144 6.98 8.32 -15.33
CA PRO A 144 6.08 8.36 -16.48
C PRO A 144 6.83 8.31 -17.82
N GLU A 145 8.13 8.61 -17.85
CA GLU A 145 8.92 8.55 -19.08
C GLU A 145 9.26 7.11 -19.46
N THR A 146 9.57 6.29 -18.45
CA THR A 146 9.94 4.88 -18.63
C THR A 146 8.77 3.91 -18.42
N LEU A 147 7.64 4.40 -17.90
CA LEU A 147 6.49 3.60 -17.44
C LEU A 147 6.87 2.54 -16.39
N VAL A 148 7.89 2.82 -15.59
CA VAL A 148 8.33 1.96 -14.50
C VAL A 148 7.73 2.45 -13.19
N SER A 149 7.22 1.52 -12.39
CA SER A 149 6.92 1.76 -10.98
C SER A 149 7.72 0.81 -10.11
N MET A 150 8.04 1.27 -8.92
CA MET A 150 8.81 0.49 -7.96
C MET A 150 8.26 0.67 -6.56
N ALA A 151 8.21 -0.44 -5.83
CA ALA A 151 8.05 -0.48 -4.38
C ALA A 151 9.31 -1.13 -3.79
N LYS A 152 10.02 -0.41 -2.92
CA LYS A 152 11.23 -0.91 -2.26
C LYS A 152 10.93 -1.26 -0.82
N THR A 153 11.44 -2.40 -0.35
CA THR A 153 11.49 -2.76 1.07
C THR A 153 12.91 -3.21 1.40
N ASN A 154 13.65 -2.43 2.20
CA ASN A 154 14.99 -2.74 2.74
C ASN A 154 15.86 -3.72 1.91
N VAL A 155 16.38 -3.26 0.78
CA VAL A 155 17.51 -3.92 0.12
C VAL A 155 18.67 -2.93 0.09
N ARG A 156 19.60 -3.10 1.03
CA ARG A 156 20.84 -2.31 1.11
C ARG A 156 21.73 -2.48 -0.13
N GLU A 157 21.52 -3.55 -0.87
CA GLU A 157 22.34 -3.95 -2.03
C GLU A 157 21.60 -3.80 -3.37
N PHE A 158 20.41 -3.20 -3.41
CA PHE A 158 19.74 -2.94 -4.68
C PHE A 158 20.48 -1.85 -5.47
N PRO A 159 20.90 -2.10 -6.72
CA PRO A 159 21.51 -1.07 -7.57
C PRO A 159 20.60 0.17 -7.60
N PHE A 160 21.17 1.38 -7.62
CA PHE A 160 20.45 2.69 -7.63
C PHE A 160 19.35 2.86 -6.55
N GLY A 161 19.21 1.94 -5.60
CA GLY A 161 18.15 2.00 -4.59
C GLY A 161 18.27 3.20 -3.65
N ASN A 162 19.45 3.78 -3.51
CA ASN A 162 19.69 5.01 -2.73
C ASN A 162 19.41 6.29 -3.53
N GLU A 163 19.21 6.17 -4.84
CA GLU A 163 18.90 7.27 -5.75
C GLU A 163 17.39 7.51 -5.85
N ILE A 164 16.58 6.57 -5.35
CA ILE A 164 15.14 6.79 -5.15
C ILE A 164 14.96 7.77 -3.98
N GLY A 165 14.95 9.06 -4.32
CA GLY A 165 14.77 10.13 -3.37
C GLY A 165 13.43 10.05 -2.64
N TRP A 166 13.44 10.38 -1.35
CA TRP A 166 12.24 10.58 -0.53
C TRP A 166 11.49 11.87 -0.87
N GLN A 167 12.10 12.70 -1.72
CA GLN A 167 11.62 14.01 -2.13
C GLN A 167 11.94 14.19 -3.62
N GLY A 168 11.00 14.79 -4.35
CA GLY A 168 11.15 15.00 -5.79
C GLY A 168 10.70 13.80 -6.64
N PRO A 169 10.68 13.97 -7.96
CA PRO A 169 10.27 12.93 -8.89
C PRO A 169 11.23 11.74 -8.88
N PHE A 170 10.68 10.53 -8.98
CA PHE A 170 11.44 9.32 -9.24
C PHE A 170 11.75 9.23 -10.74
N HIS A 171 13.00 8.91 -11.07
CA HIS A 171 13.44 8.66 -12.44
C HIS A 171 14.12 7.30 -12.48
N PHE A 172 13.63 6.40 -13.33
CA PHE A 172 14.23 5.08 -13.49
C PHE A 172 15.40 5.15 -14.46
N PRO A 173 16.57 4.55 -14.17
CA PRO A 173 17.71 4.59 -15.08
C PRO A 173 17.38 3.89 -16.40
N GLN A 174 17.38 4.65 -17.50
CA GLN A 174 16.99 4.15 -18.83
C GLN A 174 17.90 3.03 -19.33
N GLU A 175 19.19 3.05 -18.95
CA GLU A 175 20.19 2.05 -19.29
C GLU A 175 19.87 0.64 -18.75
N LEU A 176 18.95 0.54 -17.78
CA LEU A 176 18.50 -0.74 -17.21
C LEU A 176 17.30 -1.32 -17.96
N ILE A 177 16.71 -0.56 -18.88
CA ILE A 177 15.63 -1.04 -19.75
C ILE A 177 16.28 -1.81 -20.89
N ALA A 178 16.24 -3.14 -20.80
CA ALA A 178 16.77 -4.00 -21.85
C ALA A 178 15.78 -4.08 -23.03
N GLY A 179 16.21 -3.58 -24.19
CA GLY A 179 15.52 -3.74 -25.47
C GLY A 179 14.69 -2.51 -25.89
N PRO A 180 14.33 -2.39 -27.17
CA PRO A 180 13.44 -1.32 -27.62
C PRO A 180 12.06 -1.52 -26.96
N VAL A 181 11.55 -0.49 -26.29
CA VAL A 181 10.12 -0.37 -26.03
C VAL A 181 9.49 -0.18 -27.41
N GLY A 182 9.03 -1.28 -28.01
CA GLY A 182 8.40 -1.25 -29.32
C GLY A 182 7.20 -0.30 -29.29
N VAL A 183 7.26 0.72 -30.13
CA VAL A 183 6.18 1.69 -30.34
C VAL A 183 5.01 1.05 -31.08
#